data_AF-A0A9P7WVM6-F1
#
_entry.id   AF-A0A9P7WVM6-F1
#
_cell.length_a   1.000
_cell.length_b   1.000
_cell.length_c   1.000
_cell.angle_alpha   90.00
_cell.angle_beta   90.00
_cell.angle_gamma   90.00
#
_symmetry.space_group_name_H-M   'P 1'
#
loop_
_entity.id
_entity.type
_entity.pdbx_description
1 polymer ?
#
loop_
_entity_poly.entity_id
_entity_poly.type
_entity_poly.pdbx_seq_one_letter_code
_entity_poly.pdbx_strand_id
1 'polypeptide(L)'
;MTRNAQPGDGPHALTLPEIKLQILRELNAKSLLNAAIVCKAWTWPALDTMRQKYFIPLSAALSPLIQCEPKKLRDSSFWGAISGAQTAPEHWDRYKRDYGRRIAHLIVDIDPDTISESNPERPAAWSQVGPIFPNLVSLRFDIEGHATEEDEPENKDRWTYLVKLLIGPDLKNLTLSVYDVTKEVVEKNIQALANIAPHINDVQITNNIYIPLNYAPFTSMKSLRVEGHIDHDGWKALANCTHLERIELWEDDSGLEVHPQDYSVTFPQLGSLSIADCCGFRDRSFIVSLFHNTTMPMLWRLEVGIQTYTAAMSEVLRVEILGSVRGRCPLLKELRIDGPILGYSDITHRMISGH
;
A
#
# COMPACT_ATOMS: atom_id res chain seq x y z
N MET A 1 -25.74 -65.50 -13.13
CA MET A 1 -24.46 -64.88 -13.55
C MET A 1 -24.42 -63.48 -12.97
N THR A 2 -23.39 -63.25 -12.19
CA THR A 2 -23.18 -62.13 -11.27
C THR A 2 -23.08 -60.78 -11.98
N ARG A 3 -23.76 -59.79 -11.41
CA ARG A 3 -23.54 -58.36 -11.68
C ARG A 3 -22.04 -58.05 -11.49
N ASN A 4 -21.39 -57.56 -12.53
CA ASN A 4 -20.13 -56.85 -12.37
C ASN A 4 -20.44 -55.50 -11.72
N ALA A 5 -20.23 -55.40 -10.41
CA ALA A 5 -20.11 -54.12 -9.74
C ALA A 5 -18.87 -53.42 -10.31
N GLN A 6 -19.06 -52.27 -10.97
CA GLN A 6 -17.96 -51.40 -11.36
C GLN A 6 -17.30 -50.82 -10.09
N PRO A 7 -15.98 -50.60 -10.11
CA PRO A 7 -15.26 -50.05 -8.97
C PRO A 7 -15.58 -48.56 -8.79
N GLY A 8 -16.19 -48.20 -7.66
CA GLY A 8 -15.96 -46.92 -7.00
C GLY A 8 -17.01 -45.80 -7.13
N ASP A 9 -18.30 -46.07 -6.92
CA ASP A 9 -19.34 -45.02 -6.73
C ASP A 9 -19.29 -44.39 -5.31
N GLY A 10 -18.13 -43.94 -4.88
CA GLY A 10 -18.03 -42.96 -3.80
C GLY A 10 -18.12 -41.55 -4.41
N PRO A 11 -18.74 -40.56 -3.76
CA PRO A 11 -18.62 -39.18 -4.21
C PRO A 11 -17.13 -38.82 -4.22
N HIS A 12 -16.53 -38.75 -5.41
CA HIS A 12 -15.15 -38.29 -5.56
C HIS A 12 -15.07 -36.93 -4.88
N ALA A 13 -14.23 -36.76 -3.86
CA ALA A 13 -14.14 -35.52 -3.08
C ALA A 13 -13.96 -34.25 -3.96
N LEU A 14 -13.38 -34.42 -5.15
CA LEU A 14 -13.23 -33.37 -6.16
C LEU A 14 -14.55 -32.94 -6.84
N THR A 15 -15.67 -33.61 -6.64
CA THR A 15 -16.98 -33.16 -7.13
C THR A 15 -17.54 -32.04 -6.25
N LEU A 16 -17.13 -31.96 -4.98
CA LEU A 16 -17.56 -30.94 -4.02
C LEU A 16 -16.91 -29.57 -4.32
N PRO A 17 -17.70 -28.51 -4.57
CA PRO A 17 -17.18 -27.17 -4.85
C PRO A 17 -16.27 -26.60 -3.75
N GLU A 18 -16.58 -26.89 -2.49
CA GLU A 18 -15.86 -26.38 -1.32
C GLU A 18 -14.44 -26.93 -1.27
N ILE A 19 -14.29 -28.25 -1.53
CA ILE A 19 -12.98 -28.92 -1.56
C ILE A 19 -12.16 -28.40 -2.75
N LYS A 20 -12.78 -28.21 -3.93
CA LYS A 20 -12.10 -27.59 -5.08
C LYS A 20 -11.57 -26.20 -4.75
N LEU A 21 -12.40 -25.34 -4.15
CA LEU A 21 -11.99 -23.98 -3.78
C LEU A 21 -10.88 -23.98 -2.74
N GLN A 22 -10.93 -24.89 -1.77
CA GLN A 22 -9.85 -25.04 -0.78
C GLN A 22 -8.53 -25.45 -1.45
N ILE A 23 -8.55 -26.44 -2.34
CA ILE A 23 -7.36 -26.83 -3.11
C ILE A 23 -6.81 -25.64 -3.89
N LEU A 24 -7.67 -24.92 -4.63
CA LEU A 24 -7.26 -23.77 -5.43
C LEU A 24 -6.63 -22.65 -4.58
N ARG A 25 -7.15 -22.39 -3.38
CA ARG A 25 -6.60 -21.38 -2.46
C ARG A 25 -5.16 -21.67 -2.04
N GLU A 26 -4.77 -22.93 -1.95
CA GLU A 26 -3.41 -23.34 -1.60
C GLU A 26 -2.44 -23.27 -2.79
N LEU A 27 -2.95 -23.20 -4.03
CA LEU A 27 -2.11 -23.16 -5.21
C LEU A 27 -1.40 -21.81 -5.39
N ASN A 28 -0.20 -21.87 -5.98
CA ASN A 28 0.51 -20.69 -6.49
C ASN A 28 -0.07 -20.23 -7.83
N ALA A 29 0.30 -19.03 -8.28
CA ALA A 29 -0.22 -18.42 -9.51
C ALA A 29 -0.05 -19.33 -10.75
N LYS A 30 1.14 -19.93 -10.94
CA LYS A 30 1.41 -20.84 -12.06
C LYS A 30 0.49 -22.06 -12.03
N SER A 31 0.28 -22.64 -10.86
CA SER A 31 -0.55 -23.82 -10.68
C SER A 31 -2.05 -23.50 -10.87
N LEU A 32 -2.50 -22.30 -10.48
CA LEU A 32 -3.85 -21.82 -10.77
C LEU A 32 -4.10 -21.65 -12.27
N LEU A 33 -3.15 -21.10 -13.02
CA LEU A 33 -3.25 -21.01 -14.49
C LEU A 33 -3.32 -22.39 -15.12
N ASN A 34 -2.48 -23.32 -14.67
CA ASN A 34 -2.53 -24.71 -15.12
C ASN A 34 -3.88 -25.36 -14.78
N ALA A 35 -4.44 -25.12 -13.60
CA ALA A 35 -5.78 -25.61 -13.25
C ALA A 35 -6.85 -25.00 -14.15
N ALA A 36 -6.70 -23.73 -14.53
CA ALA A 36 -7.67 -23.02 -15.35
C ALA A 36 -7.78 -23.60 -16.77
N ILE A 37 -6.69 -24.18 -17.31
CA ILE A 37 -6.67 -24.77 -18.66
C ILE A 37 -7.12 -26.24 -18.72
N VAL A 38 -7.29 -26.92 -17.58
CA VAL A 38 -7.65 -28.36 -17.54
C VAL A 38 -9.03 -28.60 -18.14
N CYS A 39 -10.08 -27.99 -17.57
CA CYS A 39 -11.43 -28.08 -18.09
C CYS A 39 -12.33 -26.98 -17.52
N LYS A 40 -13.51 -26.77 -18.13
CA LYS A 40 -14.47 -25.70 -17.76
C LYS A 40 -14.85 -25.69 -16.27
N ALA A 41 -14.87 -26.87 -15.63
CA ALA A 41 -15.20 -26.99 -14.21
C ALA A 41 -14.13 -26.40 -13.28
N TRP A 42 -12.87 -26.30 -13.75
CA TRP A 42 -11.75 -25.72 -13.02
C TRP A 42 -11.38 -24.32 -13.53
N THR A 43 -11.70 -24.00 -14.79
CA THR A 43 -11.40 -22.70 -15.42
C THR A 43 -11.87 -21.52 -14.58
N TRP A 44 -13.18 -21.41 -14.33
CA TRP A 44 -13.72 -20.24 -13.65
C TRP A 44 -13.31 -20.16 -12.17
N PRO A 45 -13.40 -21.24 -11.37
CA PRO A 45 -12.95 -21.19 -9.98
C PRO A 45 -11.46 -20.85 -9.83
N ALA A 46 -10.59 -21.37 -10.70
CA ALA A 46 -9.16 -21.09 -10.65
C ALA A 46 -8.85 -19.63 -11.03
N LEU A 47 -9.49 -19.11 -12.08
CA LEU A 47 -9.33 -17.70 -12.47
C LEU A 47 -9.91 -16.74 -11.42
N ASP A 48 -11.05 -17.08 -10.81
CA ASP A 48 -11.64 -16.26 -9.74
C ASP A 48 -10.76 -16.29 -8.49
N THR A 49 -10.20 -17.45 -8.12
CA THR A 49 -9.22 -17.55 -7.03
C THR A 49 -7.98 -16.71 -7.33
N MET A 50 -7.51 -16.71 -8.59
CA MET A 50 -6.39 -15.89 -9.00
C MET A 50 -6.68 -14.39 -8.84
N ARG A 51 -7.86 -13.92 -9.29
CA ARG A 51 -8.31 -12.51 -9.15
C ARG A 51 -8.53 -12.07 -7.69
N GLN A 52 -8.80 -13.02 -6.81
CA GLN A 52 -8.98 -12.79 -5.38
C GLN A 52 -7.70 -12.90 -4.55
N LYS A 53 -6.61 -13.47 -5.10
CA LYS A 53 -5.38 -13.74 -4.35
C LYS A 53 -4.17 -12.93 -4.83
N TYR A 54 -4.14 -12.59 -6.12
CA TYR A 54 -3.00 -11.94 -6.74
C TYR A 54 -3.39 -10.58 -7.30
N PHE A 55 -2.44 -9.67 -7.28
CA PHE A 55 -2.57 -8.39 -7.94
C PHE A 55 -2.68 -8.57 -9.46
N ILE A 56 -3.64 -7.88 -10.05
CA ILE A 56 -3.87 -7.87 -11.50
C ILE A 56 -3.57 -6.47 -12.04
N PRO A 57 -2.75 -6.34 -13.09
CA PRO A 57 -2.56 -5.06 -13.77
C PRO A 57 -3.87 -4.52 -14.35
N LEU A 58 -4.09 -3.21 -14.26
CA LEU A 58 -5.31 -2.55 -14.72
C LEU A 58 -5.65 -2.85 -16.19
N SER A 59 -4.65 -2.91 -17.07
CA SER A 59 -4.83 -3.28 -18.48
C SER A 59 -5.43 -4.69 -18.65
N ALA A 60 -4.95 -5.66 -17.88
CA ALA A 60 -5.46 -7.03 -17.88
C ALA A 60 -6.87 -7.11 -17.26
N ALA A 61 -7.12 -6.33 -16.20
CA ALA A 61 -8.44 -6.20 -15.60
C ALA A 61 -9.46 -5.69 -16.64
N LEU A 62 -9.13 -4.62 -17.36
CA LEU A 62 -10.04 -3.99 -18.33
C LEU A 62 -10.10 -4.72 -19.68
N SER A 63 -9.25 -5.72 -19.95
CA SER A 63 -9.23 -6.44 -21.22
C SER A 63 -10.60 -6.95 -21.75
N PRO A 64 -11.58 -7.36 -20.92
CA PRO A 64 -12.91 -7.75 -21.41
C PRO A 64 -13.71 -6.59 -22.01
N LEU A 65 -13.42 -5.35 -21.64
CA LEU A 65 -14.02 -4.13 -22.20
C LEU A 65 -13.34 -3.71 -23.51
N ILE A 66 -12.07 -4.09 -23.68
CA ILE A 66 -11.19 -3.66 -24.78
C ILE A 66 -11.39 -4.51 -26.05
N GLN A 67 -12.18 -5.59 -25.99
CA GLN A 67 -12.47 -6.48 -27.14
C GLN A 67 -13.31 -5.84 -28.27
N CYS A 68 -13.53 -4.52 -28.25
CA CYS A 68 -14.28 -3.83 -29.29
C CYS A 68 -13.44 -3.43 -30.53
N GLU A 69 -12.10 -3.43 -30.55
CA GLU A 69 -11.34 -3.20 -31.80
C GLU A 69 -9.82 -3.56 -31.70
N PRO A 70 -9.39 -4.78 -32.05
CA PRO A 70 -8.02 -5.26 -31.85
C PRO A 70 -6.93 -4.59 -32.71
N LYS A 71 -7.28 -3.76 -33.70
CA LYS A 71 -6.32 -3.20 -34.67
C LYS A 71 -5.61 -1.92 -34.23
N LYS A 72 -6.00 -1.29 -33.12
CA LYS A 72 -5.40 -0.03 -32.62
C LYS A 72 -4.55 -0.18 -31.36
N LEU A 73 -4.45 -1.39 -30.82
CA LEU A 73 -3.83 -1.68 -29.51
C LEU A 73 -2.30 -1.74 -29.49
N ARG A 74 -1.62 -1.47 -30.61
CA ARG A 74 -0.15 -1.46 -30.62
C ARG A 74 0.44 -0.17 -30.03
N ASP A 75 -0.31 0.93 -29.99
CA ASP A 75 0.17 2.25 -29.52
C ASP A 75 -0.84 2.98 -28.60
N SER A 76 -1.84 2.30 -28.02
CA SER A 76 -2.94 3.00 -27.33
C SER A 76 -2.77 3.02 -25.81
N SER A 77 -2.50 4.20 -25.27
CA SER A 77 -2.62 4.58 -23.85
C SER A 77 -3.82 3.93 -23.14
N PHE A 78 -3.70 3.74 -21.82
CA PHE A 78 -4.81 3.37 -20.92
C PHE A 78 -6.11 4.14 -21.23
N TRP A 79 -5.97 5.43 -21.52
CA TRP A 79 -7.06 6.31 -21.92
C TRP A 79 -7.59 6.03 -23.32
N GLY A 80 -6.75 5.67 -24.29
CA GLY A 80 -7.17 5.19 -25.62
C GLY A 80 -8.08 3.96 -25.54
N ALA A 81 -7.79 3.03 -24.62
CA ALA A 81 -8.59 1.83 -24.40
C ALA A 81 -9.95 2.13 -23.74
N ILE A 82 -9.98 3.01 -22.73
CA ILE A 82 -11.24 3.46 -22.08
C ILE A 82 -12.04 4.38 -22.99
N SER A 83 -11.38 5.16 -23.85
CA SER A 83 -12.04 6.14 -24.70
C SER A 83 -12.51 5.62 -26.05
N GLY A 84 -11.81 4.65 -26.62
CA GLY A 84 -12.27 3.89 -27.79
C GLY A 84 -13.48 3.03 -27.44
N ALA A 85 -13.63 2.67 -26.17
CA ALA A 85 -14.84 2.08 -25.64
C ALA A 85 -15.93 3.18 -25.52
N GLN A 86 -16.59 3.51 -26.65
CA GLN A 86 -17.96 4.08 -26.67
C GLN A 86 -18.96 3.06 -26.09
N THR A 87 -18.69 2.61 -24.87
CA THR A 87 -19.45 1.58 -24.20
C THR A 87 -20.58 2.27 -23.48
N ALA A 88 -21.79 2.09 -24.01
CA ALA A 88 -23.01 2.55 -23.36
C ALA A 88 -22.99 2.12 -21.87
N PRO A 89 -23.61 2.88 -20.94
CA PRO A 89 -23.62 2.57 -19.51
C PRO A 89 -23.94 1.10 -19.18
N GLU A 90 -24.81 0.46 -19.98
CA GLU A 90 -25.18 -0.95 -19.86
C GLU A 90 -23.99 -1.93 -19.97
N HIS A 91 -22.98 -1.61 -20.78
CA HIS A 91 -21.77 -2.42 -20.94
C HIS A 91 -20.90 -2.36 -19.69
N TRP A 92 -20.81 -1.19 -19.07
CA TRP A 92 -20.13 -1.00 -17.79
C TRP A 92 -20.84 -1.73 -16.67
N ASP A 93 -22.17 -1.66 -16.61
CA ASP A 93 -22.96 -2.38 -15.62
C ASP A 93 -22.81 -3.89 -15.76
N ARG A 94 -22.85 -4.40 -17.00
CA ARG A 94 -22.57 -5.80 -17.29
C ARG A 94 -21.16 -6.19 -16.86
N TYR A 95 -20.16 -5.39 -17.19
CA TYR A 95 -18.78 -5.66 -16.80
C TYR A 95 -18.61 -5.68 -15.28
N LYS A 96 -19.13 -4.66 -14.56
CA LYS A 96 -19.08 -4.60 -13.09
C LYS A 96 -19.69 -5.85 -12.46
N ARG A 97 -20.89 -6.23 -12.94
CA ARG A 97 -21.63 -7.40 -12.44
C ARG A 97 -20.94 -8.72 -12.77
N ASP A 98 -20.45 -8.89 -14.00
CA ASP A 98 -20.00 -10.20 -14.47
C ASP A 98 -18.51 -10.43 -14.20
N TYR A 99 -17.70 -9.37 -14.17
CA TYR A 99 -16.24 -9.39 -14.09
C TYR A 99 -15.65 -8.50 -12.99
N GLY A 100 -15.95 -7.20 -12.98
CA GLY A 100 -15.32 -6.20 -12.10
C GLY A 100 -15.39 -6.55 -10.61
N ARG A 101 -16.54 -7.05 -10.14
CA ARG A 101 -16.73 -7.53 -8.75
C ARG A 101 -15.83 -8.70 -8.32
N ARG A 102 -15.16 -9.36 -9.26
CA ARG A 102 -14.29 -10.52 -8.97
C ARG A 102 -12.84 -10.11 -8.71
N ILE A 103 -12.48 -8.86 -8.97
CA ILE A 103 -11.13 -8.34 -8.76
C ILE A 103 -11.05 -7.76 -7.34
N ALA A 104 -10.17 -8.34 -6.52
CA ALA A 104 -9.93 -7.89 -5.16
C ALA A 104 -8.58 -7.16 -5.00
N HIS A 105 -7.61 -7.45 -5.87
CA HIS A 105 -6.27 -6.85 -5.81
C HIS A 105 -5.88 -6.28 -7.17
N LEU A 106 -5.61 -4.98 -7.24
CA LEU A 106 -5.35 -4.25 -8.48
C LEU A 106 -4.00 -3.54 -8.41
N ILE A 107 -3.20 -3.64 -9.48
CA ILE A 107 -2.05 -2.77 -9.72
C ILE A 107 -2.44 -1.79 -10.82
N VAL A 108 -2.24 -0.51 -10.54
CA VAL A 108 -2.39 0.57 -11.49
C VAL A 108 -1.03 1.21 -11.65
N ASP A 109 -0.49 1.00 -12.84
CA ASP A 109 0.77 1.57 -13.29
C ASP A 109 0.39 2.45 -14.48
N ILE A 110 0.46 3.76 -14.30
CA ILE A 110 0.08 4.74 -15.31
C ILE A 110 1.31 5.54 -15.66
N ASP A 111 1.77 5.32 -16.89
CA ASP A 111 2.78 6.16 -17.52
C ASP A 111 2.23 7.60 -17.71
N PRO A 112 2.87 8.63 -17.14
CA PRO A 112 2.42 10.02 -17.26
C PRO A 112 2.24 10.48 -18.70
N ASP A 113 3.07 9.99 -19.63
CA ASP A 113 3.01 10.39 -21.03
C ASP A 113 1.71 9.92 -21.69
N THR A 114 1.16 8.79 -21.21
CA THR A 114 -0.13 8.29 -21.68
C THR A 114 -1.33 9.12 -21.24
N ILE A 115 -1.19 9.94 -20.18
CA ILE A 115 -2.27 10.79 -19.66
C ILE A 115 -2.48 12.05 -20.51
N SER A 116 -1.42 12.61 -21.10
CA SER A 116 -1.43 13.94 -21.73
C SER A 116 -2.40 14.07 -22.92
N GLU A 117 -2.68 12.99 -23.66
CA GLU A 117 -3.48 13.02 -24.89
C GLU A 117 -5.01 12.90 -24.70
N SER A 118 -5.52 12.85 -23.45
CA SER A 118 -6.93 12.59 -23.19
C SER A 118 -7.82 13.84 -23.10
N ASN A 119 -8.77 13.94 -24.03
CA ASN A 119 -9.74 15.03 -24.21
C ASN A 119 -10.57 15.32 -22.93
N PRO A 120 -10.66 16.57 -22.45
CA PRO A 120 -11.25 16.94 -21.14
C PRO A 120 -12.78 16.82 -21.03
N GLU A 121 -13.50 16.48 -22.09
CA GLU A 121 -14.97 16.32 -22.07
C GLU A 121 -15.46 15.01 -21.43
N ARG A 122 -14.56 14.08 -21.08
CA ARG A 122 -14.89 12.72 -20.58
C ARG A 122 -15.19 12.54 -19.08
N PRO A 123 -14.74 13.40 -18.13
CA PRO A 123 -14.97 13.19 -16.70
C PRO A 123 -16.45 13.13 -16.29
N ALA A 124 -17.32 13.89 -16.97
CA ALA A 124 -18.75 13.94 -16.64
C ALA A 124 -19.47 12.62 -16.92
N ALA A 125 -19.16 11.94 -18.04
CA ALA A 125 -19.75 10.65 -18.39
C ALA A 125 -19.32 9.52 -17.43
N TRP A 126 -18.10 9.59 -16.90
CA TRP A 126 -17.57 8.57 -15.99
C TRP A 126 -18.09 8.70 -14.57
N SER A 127 -18.46 9.91 -14.14
CA SER A 127 -19.08 10.13 -12.83
C SER A 127 -20.37 9.31 -12.64
N GLN A 128 -21.06 8.95 -13.74
CA GLN A 128 -22.28 8.15 -13.72
C GLN A 128 -22.02 6.64 -13.62
N VAL A 129 -20.80 6.16 -13.91
CA VAL A 129 -20.47 4.73 -13.95
C VAL A 129 -20.26 4.17 -12.54
N GLY A 130 -19.83 5.00 -11.59
CA GLY A 130 -19.45 4.54 -10.25
C GLY A 130 -18.22 3.61 -10.26
N PRO A 131 -17.89 2.95 -9.15
CA PRO A 131 -16.69 2.15 -9.04
C PRO A 131 -16.73 0.91 -9.95
N ILE A 132 -15.71 0.76 -10.80
CA ILE A 132 -15.54 -0.36 -11.72
C ILE A 132 -15.20 -1.65 -10.96
N PHE A 133 -14.48 -1.53 -9.84
CA PHE A 133 -14.06 -2.64 -8.98
C PHE A 133 -14.69 -2.49 -7.58
N PRO A 134 -15.99 -2.80 -7.43
CA PRO A 134 -16.71 -2.53 -6.18
C PRO A 134 -16.20 -3.34 -4.99
N ASN A 135 -15.64 -4.52 -5.22
CA ASN A 135 -15.11 -5.42 -4.17
C ASN A 135 -13.57 -5.33 -4.04
N LEU A 136 -12.98 -4.22 -4.48
CA LEU A 136 -11.54 -4.03 -4.41
C LEU A 136 -11.10 -3.94 -2.94
N VAL A 137 -10.17 -4.79 -2.52
CA VAL A 137 -9.66 -4.88 -1.14
C VAL A 137 -8.24 -4.34 -1.02
N SER A 138 -7.42 -4.49 -2.07
CA SER A 138 -6.06 -3.93 -2.11
C SER A 138 -5.82 -3.22 -3.43
N LEU A 139 -5.22 -2.04 -3.33
CA LEU A 139 -4.80 -1.24 -4.47
C LEU A 139 -3.32 -0.94 -4.33
N ARG A 140 -2.56 -1.23 -5.39
CA ARG A 140 -1.25 -0.61 -5.63
C ARG A 140 -1.39 0.37 -6.77
N PHE A 141 -0.87 1.56 -6.56
CA PHE A 141 -1.10 2.69 -7.42
C PHE A 141 0.18 3.49 -7.53
N ASP A 142 0.83 3.35 -8.67
CA ASP A 142 2.10 3.99 -8.96
C ASP A 142 1.81 5.28 -9.73
N ILE A 143 2.21 6.39 -9.11
CA ILE A 143 1.97 7.76 -9.53
C ILE A 143 3.30 8.31 -10.06
N GLU A 144 3.48 8.24 -11.37
CA GLU A 144 4.57 8.91 -12.05
C GLU A 144 4.00 10.10 -12.83
N GLY A 145 4.63 11.26 -12.71
CA GLY A 145 4.34 12.38 -13.62
C GLY A 145 4.82 13.73 -13.15
N HIS A 146 5.20 14.56 -14.12
CA HIS A 146 5.53 15.97 -13.93
C HIS A 146 4.26 16.82 -13.75
N ALA A 147 3.44 16.51 -12.74
CA ALA A 147 2.34 17.38 -12.36
C ALA A 147 2.92 18.57 -11.57
N THR A 148 3.42 19.56 -12.30
CA THR A 148 4.01 20.79 -11.77
C THR A 148 2.91 21.82 -11.47
N GLU A 149 3.22 22.85 -10.66
CA GLU A 149 2.25 23.92 -10.37
C GLU A 149 1.76 24.63 -11.65
N GLU A 150 2.53 24.59 -12.73
CA GLU A 150 2.24 25.20 -14.03
C GLU A 150 1.25 24.41 -14.90
N ASP A 151 0.91 23.17 -14.52
CA ASP A 151 -0.05 22.37 -15.27
C ASP A 151 -1.47 22.91 -15.18
N GLU A 152 -2.19 22.77 -16.29
CA GLU A 152 -3.60 23.13 -16.38
C GLU A 152 -4.42 22.43 -15.28
N PRO A 153 -5.42 23.11 -14.67
CA PRO A 153 -6.23 22.57 -13.58
C PRO A 153 -6.86 21.21 -13.89
N GLU A 154 -7.15 20.96 -15.16
CA GLU A 154 -7.73 19.72 -15.65
C GLU A 154 -6.77 18.53 -15.50
N ASN A 155 -5.45 18.72 -15.60
CA ASN A 155 -4.46 17.67 -15.36
C ASN A 155 -4.37 17.32 -13.87
N LYS A 156 -4.53 18.30 -12.98
CA LYS A 156 -4.48 18.13 -11.52
C LYS A 156 -5.65 17.28 -10.98
N ASP A 157 -6.81 17.34 -11.63
CA ASP A 157 -8.02 16.62 -11.18
C ASP A 157 -8.18 15.21 -11.76
N ARG A 158 -7.41 14.83 -12.80
CA ARG A 158 -7.49 13.51 -13.46
C ARG A 158 -7.28 12.35 -12.48
N TRP A 159 -6.34 12.50 -11.56
CA TRP A 159 -6.06 11.52 -10.50
C TRP A 159 -7.28 11.26 -9.62
N THR A 160 -7.95 12.34 -9.20
CA THR A 160 -9.12 12.25 -8.33
C THR A 160 -10.28 11.57 -9.04
N TYR A 161 -10.45 11.79 -10.35
CA TYR A 161 -11.46 11.08 -11.14
C TYR A 161 -11.16 9.60 -11.28
N LEU A 162 -9.90 9.25 -11.55
CA LEU A 162 -9.49 7.87 -11.69
C LEU A 162 -9.68 7.10 -10.38
N VAL A 163 -9.26 7.68 -9.26
CA VAL A 163 -9.49 7.16 -7.90
C VAL A 163 -10.98 6.87 -7.68
N LYS A 164 -11.86 7.83 -8.00
CA LYS A 164 -13.32 7.67 -7.89
C LYS A 164 -13.89 6.58 -8.80
N LEU A 165 -13.30 6.39 -9.97
CA LEU A 165 -13.76 5.41 -10.96
C LEU A 165 -13.32 3.98 -10.60
N LEU A 166 -12.13 3.81 -10.03
CA LEU A 166 -11.57 2.49 -9.76
C LEU A 166 -11.98 1.92 -8.40
N ILE A 167 -12.16 2.77 -7.39
CA ILE A 167 -12.14 2.37 -5.98
C ILE A 167 -13.55 2.40 -5.39
N GLY A 168 -13.92 1.29 -4.74
CA GLY A 168 -15.12 1.18 -3.91
C GLY A 168 -14.83 1.35 -2.41
N PRO A 169 -15.88 1.36 -1.57
CA PRO A 169 -15.77 1.56 -0.13
C PRO A 169 -15.09 0.40 0.63
N ASP A 170 -14.96 -0.77 -0.01
CA ASP A 170 -14.41 -1.99 0.60
C ASP A 170 -12.87 -2.03 0.62
N LEU A 171 -12.19 -1.00 0.11
CA LEU A 171 -10.73 -0.94 0.08
C LEU A 171 -10.16 -0.91 1.50
N LYS A 172 -9.22 -1.82 1.78
CA LYS A 172 -8.57 -1.98 3.09
C LYS A 172 -7.08 -1.74 3.06
N ASN A 173 -6.44 -2.02 1.92
CA ASN A 173 -4.99 -1.91 1.76
C ASN A 173 -4.67 -0.97 0.61
N LEU A 174 -3.79 -0.02 0.86
CA LEU A 174 -3.38 0.97 -0.11
C LEU A 174 -1.85 1.01 -0.18
N THR A 175 -1.31 0.85 -1.38
CA THR A 175 0.10 1.13 -1.68
C THR A 175 0.12 2.26 -2.70
N LEU A 176 0.70 3.40 -2.34
CA LEU A 176 0.93 4.52 -3.24
C LEU A 176 2.43 4.68 -3.45
N SER A 177 2.86 4.77 -4.70
CA SER A 177 4.23 5.21 -5.03
C SER A 177 4.10 6.55 -5.72
N VAL A 178 4.80 7.59 -5.26
CA VAL A 178 4.64 8.97 -5.74
C VAL A 178 5.98 9.53 -6.17
N TYR A 179 6.04 9.93 -7.45
CA TYR A 179 7.21 10.47 -8.12
C TYR A 179 6.85 11.75 -8.88
N ASP A 180 7.59 12.83 -8.63
CA ASP A 180 7.50 14.14 -9.32
C ASP A 180 6.15 14.91 -9.27
N VAL A 181 5.29 14.65 -8.27
CA VAL A 181 3.99 15.32 -8.03
C VAL A 181 4.01 16.31 -6.84
N THR A 182 3.31 17.45 -6.93
CA THR A 182 3.24 18.40 -5.80
C THR A 182 2.47 17.89 -4.57
N LYS A 183 2.75 18.47 -3.39
CA LYS A 183 2.11 18.14 -2.11
C LYS A 183 0.59 18.20 -2.18
N GLU A 184 0.08 19.30 -2.73
CA GLU A 184 -1.35 19.63 -2.74
C GLU A 184 -2.14 18.59 -3.53
N VAL A 185 -1.58 18.11 -4.65
CA VAL A 185 -2.19 17.08 -5.47
C VAL A 185 -2.23 15.76 -4.69
N VAL A 186 -1.15 15.37 -4.04
CA VAL A 186 -1.09 14.12 -3.26
C VAL A 186 -2.08 14.18 -2.09
N GLU A 187 -2.07 15.25 -1.29
CA GLU A 187 -2.95 15.39 -0.12
C GLU A 187 -4.44 15.46 -0.52
N LYS A 188 -4.76 16.15 -1.62
CA LYS A 188 -6.14 16.16 -2.16
C LYS A 188 -6.60 14.76 -2.54
N ASN A 189 -5.73 13.94 -3.14
CA ASN A 189 -6.05 12.57 -3.53
C ASN A 189 -6.11 11.63 -2.32
N ILE A 190 -5.24 11.79 -1.31
CA ILE A 190 -5.34 11.09 -0.02
C ILE A 190 -6.69 11.38 0.64
N GLN A 191 -7.12 12.65 0.66
CA GLN A 191 -8.43 13.02 1.21
C GLN A 191 -9.59 12.40 0.40
N ALA A 192 -9.50 12.39 -0.93
CA ALA A 192 -10.51 11.77 -1.78
C ALA A 192 -10.58 10.24 -1.54
N LEU A 193 -9.44 9.57 -1.43
CA LEU A 193 -9.34 8.15 -1.10
C LEU A 193 -9.98 7.83 0.25
N ALA A 194 -9.62 8.58 1.29
CA ALA A 194 -10.18 8.41 2.63
C ALA A 194 -11.71 8.61 2.67
N ASN A 195 -12.23 9.54 1.87
CA ASN A 195 -13.68 9.78 1.78
C ASN A 195 -14.43 8.64 1.09
N ILE A 196 -13.83 8.01 0.08
CA ILE A 196 -14.44 6.90 -0.67
C ILE A 196 -14.34 5.59 0.11
N ALA A 197 -13.18 5.34 0.71
CA ALA A 197 -12.84 4.12 1.43
C ALA A 197 -12.41 4.45 2.88
N PRO A 198 -13.36 4.72 3.78
CA PRO A 198 -13.05 5.11 5.17
C PRO A 198 -12.48 3.97 6.03
N HIS A 199 -12.45 2.74 5.52
CA HIS A 199 -12.03 1.53 6.23
C HIS A 199 -10.64 1.03 5.80
N ILE A 200 -9.82 1.89 5.18
CA ILE A 200 -8.41 1.60 4.90
C ILE A 200 -7.68 1.40 6.23
N ASN A 201 -7.06 0.23 6.39
CA ASN A 201 -6.34 -0.17 7.60
C ASN A 201 -4.82 -0.19 7.38
N ASP A 202 -4.38 -0.53 6.17
CA ASP A 202 -2.98 -0.73 5.84
C ASP A 202 -2.59 0.24 4.73
N VAL A 203 -1.71 1.19 5.04
CA VAL A 203 -1.23 2.21 4.11
C VAL A 203 0.27 2.06 3.95
N GLN A 204 0.72 1.92 2.71
CA GLN A 204 2.12 1.99 2.33
C GLN A 204 2.29 3.14 1.34
N ILE A 205 3.24 4.02 1.61
CA ILE A 205 3.55 5.16 0.74
C ILE A 205 5.05 5.16 0.48
N THR A 206 5.43 5.13 -0.79
CA THR A 206 6.79 5.40 -1.25
C THR A 206 6.76 6.78 -1.90
N ASN A 207 7.51 7.73 -1.36
CA ASN A 207 7.53 9.12 -1.80
C ASN A 207 8.97 9.58 -1.98
N ASN A 208 9.37 9.76 -3.24
CA ASN A 208 10.71 10.25 -3.59
C ASN A 208 10.81 11.78 -3.55
N ILE A 209 9.72 12.45 -3.20
CA ILE A 209 9.62 13.90 -3.14
C ILE A 209 9.71 14.29 -1.67
N TYR A 210 10.55 15.26 -1.36
CA TYR A 210 10.89 15.76 -0.01
C TYR A 210 9.73 16.51 0.67
N ILE A 211 8.52 15.97 0.55
CA ILE A 211 7.28 16.63 0.90
C ILE A 211 6.66 15.86 2.06
N PRO A 212 6.50 16.49 3.24
CA PRO A 212 5.77 15.88 4.34
C PRO A 212 4.28 15.82 3.98
N LEU A 213 3.70 14.62 4.01
CA LEU A 213 2.29 14.36 3.68
C LEU A 213 1.43 14.23 4.94
N ASN A 214 0.19 14.70 4.87
CA ASN A 214 -0.81 14.48 5.90
C ASN A 214 -1.57 13.16 5.72
N TYR A 215 -1.33 12.21 6.64
CA TYR A 215 -1.99 10.89 6.64
C TYR A 215 -3.23 10.81 7.55
N ALA A 216 -3.54 11.87 8.29
CA ALA A 216 -4.68 11.91 9.21
C ALA A 216 -6.06 11.63 8.59
N PRO A 217 -6.29 11.82 7.26
CA PRO A 217 -7.57 11.42 6.65
C PRO A 217 -7.90 9.92 6.82
N PHE A 218 -6.90 9.04 6.95
CA PHE A 218 -7.13 7.60 7.15
C PHE A 218 -7.41 7.27 8.63
N THR A 219 -8.61 7.62 9.10
CA THR A 219 -8.98 7.50 10.53
C THR A 219 -9.03 6.06 11.06
N SER A 220 -9.28 5.07 10.20
CA SER A 220 -9.28 3.64 10.54
C SER A 220 -7.90 2.97 10.43
N MET A 221 -6.86 3.73 10.05
CA MET A 221 -5.52 3.17 9.77
C MET A 221 -4.92 2.49 11.00
N LYS A 222 -4.44 1.26 10.79
CA LYS A 222 -3.78 0.41 11.78
C LYS A 222 -2.30 0.25 11.52
N SER A 223 -1.90 0.24 10.25
CA SER A 223 -0.51 0.08 9.84
C SER A 223 -0.15 1.15 8.83
N LEU A 224 0.96 1.82 9.08
CA LEU A 224 1.57 2.75 8.15
C LEU A 224 3.00 2.32 7.83
N ARG A 225 3.33 2.25 6.55
CA ARG A 225 4.70 2.17 6.05
C ARG A 225 4.97 3.39 5.18
N VAL A 226 6.01 4.14 5.50
CA VAL A 226 6.46 5.26 4.69
C VAL A 226 7.91 5.03 4.31
N GLU A 227 8.16 5.06 3.00
CA GLU A 227 9.48 5.20 2.41
C GLU A 227 9.57 6.63 1.88
N GLY A 228 10.33 7.49 2.53
CA GLY A 228 10.40 8.92 2.24
C GLY A 228 10.41 9.77 3.51
N HIS A 229 9.95 11.02 3.40
CA HIS A 229 10.10 12.02 4.44
C HIS A 229 8.85 12.18 5.35
N ILE A 230 9.07 12.27 6.68
CA ILE A 230 8.07 12.70 7.68
C ILE A 230 8.67 13.79 8.56
N ASP A 231 8.01 14.94 8.62
CA ASP A 231 8.36 16.05 9.52
C ASP A 231 7.62 15.97 10.86
N HIS A 232 7.85 16.95 11.73
CA HIS A 232 7.19 17.01 13.04
C HIS A 232 5.67 17.16 12.94
N ASP A 233 5.16 17.88 11.93
CA ASP A 233 3.72 18.10 11.80
C ASP A 233 3.01 16.86 11.24
N GLY A 234 3.64 16.15 10.31
CA GLY A 234 3.24 14.81 9.87
C GLY A 234 3.24 13.82 11.02
N TRP A 235 4.28 13.83 11.88
CA TRP A 235 4.32 12.99 13.08
C TRP A 235 3.19 13.31 14.07
N LYS A 236 2.91 14.60 14.33
CA LYS A 236 1.77 15.03 15.15
C LYS A 236 0.44 14.62 14.53
N ALA A 237 0.28 14.74 13.21
CA ALA A 237 -0.92 14.34 12.51
C ALA A 237 -1.17 12.83 12.64
N LEU A 238 -0.11 12.00 12.59
CA LEU A 238 -0.20 10.56 12.80
C LEU A 238 -0.67 10.17 14.20
N ALA A 239 -0.34 10.96 15.22
CA ALA A 239 -0.82 10.71 16.58
C ALA A 239 -2.36 10.82 16.70
N ASN A 240 -3.02 11.52 15.76
CA ASN A 240 -4.49 11.57 15.70
C ASN A 240 -5.12 10.29 15.13
N CYS A 241 -4.33 9.42 14.49
CA CYS A 241 -4.77 8.10 14.04
C CYS A 241 -4.83 7.15 15.23
N THR A 242 -5.90 7.23 16.02
CA THR A 242 -6.02 6.53 17.32
C THR A 242 -6.01 5.01 17.23
N HIS A 243 -6.23 4.44 16.04
CA HIS A 243 -6.17 3.00 15.77
C HIS A 243 -4.81 2.51 15.27
N LEU A 244 -3.80 3.38 15.17
CA LEU A 244 -2.50 3.05 14.62
C LEU A 244 -1.73 2.13 15.58
N GLU A 245 -1.50 0.90 15.12
CA GLU A 245 -0.84 -0.19 15.86
C GLU A 245 0.61 -0.39 15.40
N ARG A 246 0.93 -0.03 14.15
CA ARG A 246 2.25 -0.21 13.54
C ARG A 246 2.67 0.98 12.69
N ILE A 247 3.91 1.40 12.85
CA ILE A 247 4.59 2.38 11.98
C ILE A 247 5.93 1.80 11.54
N GLU A 248 6.20 1.87 10.24
CA GLU A 248 7.50 1.56 9.65
C GLU A 248 7.96 2.74 8.80
N LEU A 249 9.08 3.36 9.16
CA LEU A 249 9.68 4.49 8.47
C LEU A 249 10.99 4.07 7.83
N TRP A 250 11.15 4.39 6.56
CA TRP A 250 12.33 4.11 5.75
C TRP A 250 12.68 5.43 5.06
N GLU A 251 13.90 5.92 5.21
CA GLU A 251 14.30 7.22 4.65
C GLU A 251 15.25 7.00 3.46
N ASP A 252 14.92 7.55 2.29
CA ASP A 252 15.91 7.66 1.20
C ASP A 252 16.82 8.88 1.48
N ASP A 253 18.03 8.93 0.93
CA ASP A 253 19.27 9.63 1.35
C ASP A 253 19.23 11.18 1.44
N SER A 254 18.22 11.72 2.10
CA SER A 254 17.66 13.03 1.80
C SER A 254 17.62 13.85 3.10
N GLY A 255 18.75 14.48 3.41
CA GLY A 255 19.02 15.10 4.71
C GLY A 255 18.04 16.20 5.11
N LEU A 256 17.58 16.17 6.37
CA LEU A 256 16.92 17.30 7.01
C LEU A 256 17.82 18.01 8.02
N GLU A 257 17.75 19.34 7.98
CA GLU A 257 17.94 20.17 9.17
C GLU A 257 16.60 20.23 9.89
N VAL A 258 16.53 19.65 11.09
CA VAL A 258 15.36 19.77 11.97
C VAL A 258 15.71 20.66 13.14
N HIS A 259 14.92 21.71 13.35
CA HIS A 259 15.00 22.48 14.59
C HIS A 259 14.13 21.83 15.66
N PRO A 260 14.66 21.54 16.86
CA PRO A 260 13.87 20.96 17.94
C PRO A 260 12.71 21.90 18.29
N GLN A 261 11.49 21.42 18.11
CA GLN A 261 10.29 22.08 18.62
C GLN A 261 9.76 21.30 19.82
N ASP A 262 9.39 22.01 20.88
CA ASP A 262 8.69 21.43 22.02
C ASP A 262 7.26 21.09 21.61
N TYR A 263 6.98 19.81 21.41
CA TYR A 263 5.63 19.29 21.28
C TYR A 263 5.48 18.05 22.16
N SER A 264 4.25 17.67 22.47
CA SER A 264 3.97 16.42 23.18
C SER A 264 2.85 15.69 22.49
N VAL A 265 3.13 14.49 21.99
CA VAL A 265 2.17 13.64 21.28
C VAL A 265 2.06 12.29 21.97
N THR A 266 0.90 11.65 21.84
CA THR A 266 0.65 10.32 22.41
C THR A 266 0.07 9.41 21.36
N PHE A 267 0.68 8.23 21.18
CA PHE A 267 0.14 7.17 20.34
C PHE A 267 -0.49 6.08 21.23
N PRO A 268 -1.82 6.08 21.42
CA PRO A 268 -2.45 5.25 22.43
C PRO A 268 -2.39 3.75 22.14
N GLN A 269 -2.34 3.35 20.87
CA GLN A 269 -2.40 1.94 20.44
C GLN A 269 -1.12 1.44 19.75
N LEU A 270 -0.12 2.30 19.56
CA LEU A 270 1.08 1.94 18.80
C LEU A 270 1.86 0.87 19.53
N GLY A 271 1.89 -0.34 18.95
CA GLY A 271 2.56 -1.51 19.50
C GLY A 271 3.95 -1.74 18.90
N SER A 272 4.14 -1.36 17.63
CA SER A 272 5.41 -1.56 16.91
C SER A 272 5.82 -0.31 16.16
N LEU A 273 7.04 0.16 16.40
CA LEU A 273 7.68 1.24 15.66
C LEU A 273 9.01 0.75 15.09
N SER A 274 9.17 0.87 13.78
CA SER A 274 10.43 0.61 13.08
C SER A 274 10.85 1.88 12.35
N ILE A 275 12.11 2.28 12.50
CA ILE A 275 12.73 3.38 11.77
C ILE A 275 14.02 2.79 11.19
N ALA A 276 14.11 2.65 9.87
CA ALA A 276 15.22 1.99 9.18
C ALA A 276 15.83 2.90 8.12
N ASP A 277 17.06 2.58 7.70
CA ASP A 277 17.81 3.30 6.67
C ASP A 277 17.78 4.82 6.86
N CYS A 278 18.08 5.26 8.07
CA CYS A 278 18.18 6.67 8.45
C CYS A 278 19.38 7.39 7.81
N CYS A 279 19.54 7.32 6.50
CA CYS A 279 20.63 7.95 5.75
C CYS A 279 20.48 9.48 5.77
N GLY A 280 19.23 9.99 5.83
CA GLY A 280 18.87 11.41 5.93
C GLY A 280 18.85 11.98 7.37
N PHE A 281 18.63 11.18 8.41
CA PHE A 281 18.85 11.58 9.81
C PHE A 281 20.35 11.70 10.15
N ARG A 282 21.08 12.52 9.42
CA ARG A 282 22.33 13.11 9.89
C ARG A 282 22.13 13.80 11.24
N ASP A 283 20.91 14.28 11.48
CA ASP A 283 20.55 14.91 12.74
C ASP A 283 19.92 13.94 13.74
N ARG A 284 20.80 13.40 14.59
CA ARG A 284 20.47 12.71 15.84
C ARG A 284 19.38 13.44 16.65
N SER A 285 19.27 14.76 16.52
CA SER A 285 18.26 15.56 17.24
C SER A 285 16.83 15.15 16.90
N PHE A 286 16.51 14.73 15.66
CA PHE A 286 15.15 14.33 15.33
C PHE A 286 14.76 13.03 16.02
N ILE A 287 15.58 11.99 15.92
CA ILE A 287 15.29 10.69 16.54
C ILE A 287 15.14 10.86 18.05
N VAL A 288 16.07 11.60 18.68
CA VAL A 288 16.01 11.87 20.12
C VAL A 288 14.79 12.70 20.50
N SER A 289 14.50 13.78 19.75
CA SER A 289 13.33 14.63 20.01
C SER A 289 12.02 13.86 19.82
N LEU A 290 11.92 12.96 18.85
CA LEU A 290 10.78 12.09 18.65
C LEU A 290 10.50 11.29 19.93
N PHE A 291 11.50 10.62 20.51
CA PHE A 291 11.30 9.86 21.76
C PHE A 291 11.14 10.75 22.98
N HIS A 292 11.76 11.93 23.00
CA HIS A 292 11.59 12.89 24.09
C HIS A 292 10.18 13.48 24.13
N ASN A 293 9.53 13.61 22.98
CA ASN A 293 8.26 14.30 22.81
C ASN A 293 7.07 13.34 22.58
N THR A 294 7.31 12.04 22.49
CA THR A 294 6.27 11.04 22.16
C THR A 294 6.06 10.07 23.30
N THR A 295 4.81 9.93 23.74
CA THR A 295 4.39 8.88 24.68
C THR A 295 3.73 7.73 23.92
N MET A 296 4.19 6.50 24.14
CA MET A 296 3.72 5.31 23.41
C MET A 296 3.43 4.18 24.42
N PRO A 297 2.31 4.25 25.17
CA PRO A 297 2.05 3.37 26.30
C PRO A 297 1.95 1.88 25.92
N MET A 298 1.56 1.57 24.67
CA MET A 298 1.37 0.21 24.18
C MET A 298 2.59 -0.34 23.41
N LEU A 299 3.65 0.45 23.26
CA LEU A 299 4.81 0.06 22.47
C LEU A 299 5.53 -1.12 23.10
N TRP A 300 5.57 -2.24 22.39
CA TRP A 300 6.24 -3.47 22.83
C TRP A 300 7.46 -3.80 21.97
N ARG A 301 7.54 -3.30 20.73
CA ARG A 301 8.69 -3.42 19.83
C ARG A 301 9.11 -2.06 19.30
N LEU A 302 10.40 -1.76 19.43
CA LEU A 302 11.08 -0.61 18.84
C LEU A 302 12.32 -1.07 18.07
N GLU A 303 12.40 -0.73 16.79
CA GLU A 303 13.56 -0.98 15.93
C GLU A 303 14.05 0.34 15.34
N VAL A 304 15.33 0.63 15.48
CA VAL A 304 15.99 1.83 14.95
C VAL A 304 17.27 1.38 14.22
N GLY A 305 17.23 1.35 12.90
CA GLY A 305 18.35 0.98 12.03
C GLY A 305 19.11 2.22 11.55
N ILE A 306 20.39 2.31 11.94
CA ILE A 306 21.23 3.47 11.68
C ILE A 306 22.48 3.02 10.93
N GLN A 307 22.40 3.00 9.60
CA GLN A 307 23.49 2.48 8.78
C GLN A 307 24.69 3.45 8.68
N THR A 308 24.48 4.75 8.91
CA THR A 308 25.47 5.80 8.66
C THR A 308 26.28 6.22 9.89
N TYR A 309 25.90 5.81 11.10
CA TYR A 309 26.59 6.25 12.33
C TYR A 309 27.82 5.40 12.66
N THR A 310 28.85 6.04 13.19
CA THR A 310 29.96 5.30 13.81
C THR A 310 29.47 4.54 15.04
N ALA A 311 30.14 3.45 15.42
CA ALA A 311 29.78 2.67 16.62
C ALA A 311 29.67 3.53 17.91
N ALA A 312 30.52 4.55 18.05
CA ALA A 312 30.45 5.49 19.18
C ALA A 312 29.18 6.34 19.15
N MET A 313 28.78 6.83 17.98
CA MET A 313 27.53 7.61 17.82
C MET A 313 26.29 6.75 18.06
N SER A 314 26.29 5.51 17.56
CA SER A 314 25.21 4.55 17.81
C SER A 314 25.03 4.28 19.30
N GLU A 315 26.13 4.13 20.06
CA GLU A 315 26.05 3.89 21.50
C GLU A 315 25.53 5.12 22.27
N VAL A 316 25.94 6.33 21.90
CA VAL A 316 25.41 7.54 22.52
C VAL A 316 23.91 7.71 22.24
N LEU A 317 23.49 7.52 20.99
CA LEU A 317 22.07 7.56 20.62
C LEU A 317 21.28 6.48 21.37
N ARG A 318 21.84 5.28 21.50
CA ARG A 318 21.23 4.20 22.29
C ARG A 318 20.97 4.63 23.74
N VAL A 319 21.93 5.26 24.40
CA VAL A 319 21.76 5.76 25.78
C VAL A 319 20.67 6.83 25.86
N GLU A 320 20.60 7.74 24.89
CA GLU A 320 19.58 8.81 24.87
C GLU A 320 18.17 8.30 24.59
N ILE A 321 18.03 7.37 23.63
CA ILE A 321 16.76 6.70 23.35
C ILE A 321 16.32 5.95 24.60
N LEU A 322 17.23 5.15 25.21
CA LEU A 322 16.95 4.43 26.45
C LEU A 322 16.49 5.35 27.58
N GLY A 323 17.16 6.50 27.75
CA GLY A 323 16.77 7.53 28.72
C GLY A 323 15.36 8.08 28.46
N SER A 324 15.00 8.26 27.19
CA SER A 324 13.71 8.83 26.78
C SER A 324 12.56 7.81 26.86
N VAL A 325 12.78 6.55 26.48
CA VAL A 325 11.72 5.53 26.42
C VAL A 325 11.35 4.97 27.80
N ARG A 326 12.25 4.98 28.78
CA ARG A 326 12.07 4.33 30.10
C ARG A 326 10.83 4.80 30.88
N GLY A 327 10.38 6.04 30.67
CA GLY A 327 9.15 6.56 31.27
C GLY A 327 7.94 6.61 30.32
N ARG A 328 8.17 6.50 29.01
CA ARG A 328 7.18 6.78 27.96
C ARG A 328 6.66 5.53 27.25
N CYS A 329 7.38 4.42 27.37
CA CYS A 329 7.10 3.13 26.74
C CYS A 329 7.17 2.00 27.78
N PRO A 330 6.24 1.94 28.76
CA PRO A 330 6.31 1.01 29.89
C PRO A 330 6.20 -0.48 29.50
N LEU A 331 5.68 -0.78 28.31
CA LEU A 331 5.49 -2.15 27.81
C LEU A 331 6.58 -2.62 26.84
N LEU A 332 7.66 -1.84 26.67
CA LEU A 332 8.73 -2.16 25.73
C LEU A 332 9.43 -3.48 26.09
N LYS A 333 9.36 -4.46 25.20
CA LYS A 333 9.97 -5.80 25.36
C LYS A 333 11.14 -6.02 24.42
N GLU A 334 11.03 -5.49 23.20
CA GLU A 334 12.03 -5.64 22.15
C GLU A 334 12.55 -4.26 21.76
N LEU A 335 13.84 -4.02 22.00
CA LEU A 335 14.55 -2.82 21.55
C LEU A 335 15.74 -3.25 20.70
N ARG A 336 15.72 -2.84 19.44
CA ARG A 336 16.84 -3.04 18.51
C ARG A 336 17.31 -1.68 18.02
N ILE A 337 18.60 -1.39 18.25
CA ILE A 337 19.25 -0.19 17.73
C ILE A 337 20.48 -0.69 16.99
N ASP A 338 20.37 -0.78 15.67
CA ASP A 338 21.42 -1.31 14.82
C ASP A 338 22.31 -0.15 14.35
N GLY A 339 23.63 -0.28 14.56
CA GLY A 339 24.62 0.49 13.83
C GLY A 339 25.03 -0.24 12.53
N PRO A 340 25.98 0.29 11.75
CA PRO A 340 26.59 -0.47 10.67
C PRO A 340 27.10 -1.80 11.21
N ILE A 341 26.82 -2.88 10.47
CA ILE A 341 27.23 -4.24 10.81
C ILE A 341 28.75 -4.27 10.95
N LEU A 342 29.25 -4.16 12.18
CA LEU A 342 30.58 -4.63 12.52
C LEU A 342 30.48 -6.16 12.64
N GLY A 343 31.38 -6.86 11.95
CA GLY A 343 31.39 -8.32 11.81
C GLY A 343 31.16 -9.09 13.12
N TYR A 344 30.51 -10.23 12.97
CA TYR A 344 29.84 -11.10 13.95
C TYR A 344 30.65 -11.66 15.16
N SER A 345 31.75 -11.06 15.63
CA SER A 345 32.62 -11.69 16.64
C SER A 345 32.54 -11.19 18.10
N ASP A 346 31.95 -10.02 18.40
CA ASP A 346 32.26 -9.36 19.69
C ASP A 346 31.10 -9.21 20.70
N ILE A 347 29.89 -9.73 20.41
CA ILE A 347 28.70 -9.45 21.25
C ILE A 347 28.52 -10.43 22.43
N THR A 348 29.24 -11.55 22.48
CA THR A 348 29.11 -12.50 23.60
C THR A 348 29.81 -12.09 24.89
N HIS A 349 30.57 -10.99 24.92
CA HIS A 349 31.47 -10.72 26.06
C HIS A 349 31.08 -9.60 27.03
N ARG A 350 29.98 -8.84 26.82
CA ARG A 350 29.68 -7.64 27.63
C ARG A 350 28.38 -7.62 28.43
N MET A 351 27.64 -8.73 28.52
CA MET A 351 26.55 -8.88 29.51
C MET A 351 27.00 -9.51 30.84
N ILE A 352 28.30 -9.75 31.04
CA ILE A 352 28.87 -10.25 32.31
C ILE A 352 30.04 -9.36 32.74
N SER A 353 29.79 -8.08 32.98
CA SER A 353 30.59 -7.29 33.94
C SER A 353 29.91 -5.94 34.11
N GLY A 354 29.11 -5.81 35.17
CA GLY A 354 28.70 -4.51 35.65
C GLY A 354 29.92 -3.76 36.16
N HIS A 355 30.27 -2.67 35.48
CA HIS A 355 30.96 -1.50 35.99
C HIS A 355 30.50 -0.27 35.22
#